data_AF-H8KQ04-F1
#
_entry.id   AF-H8KQ04-F1
#
_cell.length_a   1.000
_cell.length_b   1.000
_cell.length_c   1.000
_cell.angle_alpha   90.00
_cell.angle_beta   90.00
_cell.angle_gamma   90.00
#
_symmetry.space_group_name_H-M   'P 1'
#
loop_
_entity.id
_entity.type
_entity.pdbx_description
1 polymer ?
#
loop_
_entity_poly.entity_id
_entity_poly.type
_entity_poly.pdbx_seq_one_letter_code
_entity_poly.pdbx_strand_id
1 'polypeptide(L)'
;MDDIITWLTKYSPPIVFLLVIGAIFIYLVKLITEKTISNEFDKHKKVFELDLEKRSNFEEKILMDRYLMIRELQTKIGIVLTNLKRVKNGTKLEGFIVNNDIVPLTEVFESLAVNKYLITDKFHRIFWEQSQIALQFANETNEAKMKELGDNYLNLVDELYKEMNEMFELDKIKWRK
;
A
#
# COMPACT_ATOMS: atom_id res chain seq x y z
N MET A 1 -4.80 9.16 33.30
CA MET A 1 -5.42 10.33 32.65
C MET A 1 -4.92 11.64 33.25
N ASP A 2 -4.54 11.66 34.54
CA ASP A 2 -4.06 12.86 35.23
C ASP A 2 -2.71 13.38 34.73
N ASP A 3 -1.79 12.53 34.27
CA ASP A 3 -0.47 12.98 33.77
C ASP A 3 -0.55 13.89 32.53
N ILE A 4 -1.49 13.62 31.62
CA ILE A 4 -1.64 14.42 30.38
C ILE A 4 -2.20 15.80 30.70
N ILE A 5 -3.16 15.88 31.63
CA ILE A 5 -3.79 17.14 32.05
C ILE A 5 -2.78 17.99 32.81
N THR A 6 -2.00 17.38 33.72
CA THR A 6 -0.96 18.06 34.50
C THR A 6 0.20 18.53 33.61
N TRP A 7 0.52 17.79 32.56
CA TRP A 7 1.49 18.20 31.53
C TRP A 7 0.96 19.34 30.65
N LEU A 8 -0.33 19.31 30.28
CA LEU A 8 -0.99 20.38 29.52
C LEU A 8 -1.02 21.72 30.28
N THR A 9 -1.18 21.70 31.61
CA THR A 9 -1.21 22.92 32.44
C THR A 9 0.12 23.67 32.53
N LYS A 10 1.23 23.06 32.10
CA LYS A 10 2.55 23.73 32.01
C LYS A 10 2.70 24.60 30.76
N TYR A 11 1.83 24.43 29.77
CA TYR A 11 1.86 25.16 28.51
C TYR A 11 0.76 26.23 28.50
N SER A 12 1.04 27.36 27.83
CA SER A 12 0.05 28.44 27.73
C SER A 12 -1.20 27.95 26.97
N PRO A 13 -2.41 28.43 27.35
CA PRO A 13 -3.67 28.02 26.72
C PRO A 13 -3.69 28.01 25.17
N PRO A 14 -3.00 28.94 24.47
CA PRO A 14 -2.93 28.92 23.01
C PRO A 14 -2.23 27.69 22.42
N ILE A 15 -1.19 27.16 23.09
CA ILE A 15 -0.38 26.04 22.60
C ILE A 15 -1.18 24.74 22.68
N VAL A 16 -1.93 24.57 23.78
CA VAL A 16 -2.84 23.45 23.97
C VAL A 16 -3.92 23.43 22.88
N PHE A 17 -4.48 24.60 22.55
CA PHE A 17 -5.50 24.73 21.52
C PHE A 17 -4.95 24.33 20.14
N LEU A 18 -3.72 24.73 19.81
CA LEU A 18 -3.03 24.34 18.58
C LEU A 18 -2.82 22.82 18.47
N LEU A 19 -2.45 22.15 19.56
CA LEU A 19 -2.24 20.70 19.58
C LEU A 19 -3.55 19.93 19.35
N VAL A 20 -4.65 20.38 19.97
CA VAL A 20 -5.98 19.78 19.77
C VAL A 20 -6.44 19.97 18.32
N ILE A 21 -6.26 21.16 17.75
CA ILE A 21 -6.57 21.42 16.34
C ILE A 21 -5.70 20.54 15.43
N GLY A 22 -4.41 20.39 15.71
CA GLY A 22 -3.51 19.51 14.97
C GLY A 22 -3.96 18.04 14.98
N ALA A 23 -4.37 17.53 16.15
CA ALA A 23 -4.88 16.17 16.27
C ALA A 23 -6.19 15.94 15.50
N ILE A 24 -7.12 16.90 15.57
CA ILE A 24 -8.36 16.89 14.80
C ILE A 24 -8.05 16.91 13.29
N PHE A 25 -7.10 17.74 12.85
CA PHE A 25 -6.72 17.85 11.46
C PHE A 25 -6.11 16.55 10.93
N ILE A 26 -5.20 15.90 11.69
CA ILE A 26 -4.62 14.61 11.33
C ILE A 26 -5.70 13.52 11.22
N TYR A 27 -6.66 13.51 12.15
CA TYR A 27 -7.78 12.57 12.12
C TYR A 27 -8.70 12.79 10.90
N LEU A 28 -9.02 14.05 10.59
CA LEU A 28 -9.81 14.40 9.41
C LEU A 28 -9.09 14.03 8.10
N VAL A 29 -7.78 14.27 7.99
CA VAL A 29 -6.99 13.84 6.82
C VAL A 29 -7.06 12.34 6.67
N LYS A 30 -6.83 11.56 7.74
CA LYS A 30 -6.92 10.10 7.69
C LYS A 30 -8.30 9.62 7.24
N LEU A 31 -9.36 10.19 7.79
CA LEU A 31 -10.75 9.83 7.49
C LEU A 31 -11.15 10.21 6.06
N ILE A 32 -10.66 11.35 5.55
CA ILE A 32 -10.83 11.74 4.16
C ILE A 32 -10.05 10.80 3.25
N THR A 33 -8.81 10.41 3.60
CA THR A 33 -8.01 9.51 2.76
C THR A 33 -8.66 8.14 2.64
N GLU A 34 -9.12 7.56 3.75
CA GLU A 34 -9.82 6.26 3.77
C GLU A 34 -11.15 6.30 2.99
N LYS A 35 -11.93 7.37 3.16
CA LYS A 35 -13.23 7.52 2.50
C LYS A 35 -13.12 7.87 1.01
N THR A 36 -12.11 8.64 0.64
CA THR A 36 -11.77 8.96 -0.76
C THR A 36 -11.26 7.73 -1.47
N ILE A 37 -10.34 6.95 -0.86
CA ILE A 37 -9.88 5.67 -1.41
C ILE A 37 -11.07 4.71 -1.64
N SER A 38 -11.96 4.53 -0.66
CA SER A 38 -13.14 3.66 -0.80
C SER A 38 -14.11 4.14 -1.89
N ASN A 39 -14.37 5.44 -1.98
CA ASN A 39 -15.28 6.01 -2.99
C ASN A 39 -14.68 6.02 -4.39
N GLU A 40 -13.36 6.21 -4.53
CA GLU A 40 -12.66 6.02 -5.80
C GLU A 40 -12.81 4.55 -6.22
N PHE A 41 -12.54 3.58 -5.34
CA PHE A 41 -12.68 2.15 -5.66
C PHE A 41 -14.10 1.76 -6.09
N ASP A 42 -15.14 2.25 -5.41
CA ASP A 42 -16.54 1.97 -5.80
C ASP A 42 -16.94 2.65 -7.11
N LYS A 43 -16.39 3.83 -7.42
CA LYS A 43 -16.58 4.48 -8.72
C LYS A 43 -15.82 3.78 -9.83
N HIS A 44 -14.61 3.29 -9.57
CA HIS A 44 -13.82 2.55 -10.55
C HIS A 44 -14.41 1.19 -10.87
N LYS A 45 -14.97 0.50 -9.88
CA LYS A 45 -15.70 -0.74 -10.11
C LYS A 45 -16.82 -0.56 -11.14
N LYS A 46 -17.60 0.52 -11.04
CA LYS A 46 -18.66 0.84 -12.01
C LYS A 46 -18.15 1.23 -13.39
N VAL A 47 -17.03 1.94 -13.49
CA VAL A 47 -16.49 2.33 -14.80
C VAL A 47 -15.81 1.14 -15.50
N PHE A 48 -15.21 0.24 -14.73
CA PHE A 48 -14.77 -1.07 -15.22
C PHE A 48 -15.95 -1.93 -15.70
N GLU A 49 -17.03 -2.03 -14.93
CA GLU A 49 -18.27 -2.72 -15.33
C GLU A 49 -18.80 -2.17 -16.67
N LEU A 50 -18.76 -0.85 -16.90
CA LEU A 50 -19.31 -0.20 -18.11
C LEU A 50 -18.45 -0.34 -19.37
N ASP A 51 -17.12 -0.32 -19.29
CA ASP A 51 -16.25 -0.47 -20.48
C ASP A 51 -16.06 -1.96 -20.87
N LEU A 52 -16.36 -2.88 -19.94
CA LEU A 52 -16.32 -4.34 -20.12
C LEU A 52 -17.63 -4.98 -20.60
N GLU A 53 -18.73 -4.23 -20.78
CA GLU A 53 -20.06 -4.72 -21.19
C GLU A 53 -20.09 -5.58 -22.49
N LYS A 54 -19.00 -5.63 -23.26
CA LYS A 54 -18.85 -6.51 -24.44
C LYS A 54 -18.25 -7.90 -24.16
N ARG A 55 -17.77 -8.17 -22.93
CA ARG A 55 -17.14 -9.43 -22.52
C ARG A 55 -18.13 -10.31 -21.73
N SER A 56 -17.88 -11.61 -21.69
CA SER A 56 -18.72 -12.55 -20.92
C SER A 56 -18.64 -12.24 -19.41
N ASN A 57 -19.76 -12.28 -18.68
CA ASN A 57 -19.81 -12.06 -17.22
C ASN A 57 -18.79 -12.90 -16.42
N PHE A 58 -18.39 -14.06 -16.96
CA PHE A 58 -17.34 -14.90 -16.38
C PHE A 58 -15.93 -14.28 -16.55
N GLU A 59 -15.62 -13.77 -17.74
CA GLU A 59 -14.35 -13.10 -18.02
C GLU A 59 -14.23 -11.79 -17.23
N GLU A 60 -15.34 -11.06 -17.09
CA GLU A 60 -15.43 -9.86 -16.26
C GLU A 60 -15.06 -10.15 -14.81
N LYS A 61 -15.67 -11.19 -14.22
CA LYS A 61 -15.39 -11.58 -12.84
C LYS A 61 -13.94 -11.98 -12.66
N ILE A 62 -13.37 -12.75 -13.58
CA ILE A 62 -11.95 -13.15 -13.51
C ILE A 62 -11.01 -11.94 -13.58
N LEU A 63 -11.29 -10.99 -14.48
CA LEU A 63 -10.48 -9.79 -14.62
C LEU A 63 -10.55 -8.91 -13.36
N MET A 64 -11.75 -8.76 -12.80
CA MET A 64 -11.94 -8.04 -11.53
C MET A 64 -11.20 -8.72 -10.37
N ASP A 65 -11.34 -10.04 -10.23
CA ASP A 65 -10.67 -10.80 -9.17
C ASP A 65 -9.14 -10.68 -9.29
N ARG A 66 -8.59 -10.73 -10.51
CA ARG A 66 -7.17 -10.50 -10.78
C ARG A 66 -6.73 -9.08 -10.41
N TYR A 67 -7.52 -8.07 -10.81
CA TYR A 67 -7.23 -6.68 -10.48
C TYR A 67 -7.18 -6.46 -8.97
N LEU A 68 -8.18 -6.96 -8.24
CA LEU A 68 -8.25 -6.84 -6.78
C LEU A 68 -7.05 -7.53 -6.11
N MET A 69 -6.68 -8.72 -6.56
CA MET A 69 -5.51 -9.45 -6.06
C MET A 69 -4.20 -8.68 -6.28
N ILE A 70 -3.99 -8.14 -7.48
CA ILE A 70 -2.80 -7.32 -7.80
C ILE A 70 -2.73 -6.09 -6.89
N ARG A 71 -3.86 -5.40 -6.68
CA ARG A 71 -3.95 -4.24 -5.80
C ARG A 71 -3.70 -4.59 -4.33
N GLU A 72 -4.21 -5.72 -3.87
CA GLU A 72 -3.98 -6.21 -2.51
C GLU A 72 -2.49 -6.51 -2.28
N LEU A 73 -1.84 -7.24 -3.20
CA LEU A 73 -0.41 -7.53 -3.14
C LEU A 73 0.44 -6.26 -3.13
N GLN A 74 0.14 -5.32 -4.03
CA GLN A 74 0.82 -4.02 -4.09
C GLN A 74 0.68 -3.26 -2.76
N THR A 75 -0.52 -3.25 -2.18
CA THR A 75 -0.81 -2.57 -0.91
C THR A 75 -0.05 -3.21 0.25
N LYS A 76 -0.07 -4.55 0.33
CA LYS A 76 0.66 -5.31 1.36
C LYS A 76 2.15 -5.03 1.31
N ILE A 77 2.78 -5.08 0.13
CA ILE A 77 4.22 -4.79 -0.02
C ILE A 77 4.53 -3.33 0.36
N GLY A 78 3.71 -2.38 -0.07
CA GLY A 78 3.88 -0.96 0.27
C GLY A 78 3.80 -0.71 1.78
N ILE A 79 2.88 -1.41 2.47
CA ILE A 79 2.76 -1.37 3.94
C ILE A 79 4.01 -1.97 4.58
N VAL A 80 4.50 -3.11 4.10
CA VAL A 80 5.74 -3.74 4.60
C VAL A 80 6.92 -2.77 4.54
N LEU A 81 7.18 -2.16 3.38
CA LEU A 81 8.29 -1.21 3.23
C LEU A 81 8.14 0.02 4.12
N THR A 82 6.92 0.55 4.24
CA THR A 82 6.64 1.67 5.15
C THR A 82 6.92 1.30 6.60
N ASN A 83 6.48 0.11 7.02
CA ASN A 83 6.68 -0.39 8.37
C ASN A 83 8.16 -0.73 8.64
N LEU A 84 8.88 -1.27 7.66
CA LEU A 84 10.33 -1.47 7.76
C LEU A 84 11.07 -0.15 7.99
N LYS A 85 10.70 0.92 7.27
CA LYS A 85 11.26 2.26 7.47
C LYS A 85 10.97 2.77 8.89
N ARG A 86 9.75 2.57 9.40
CA ARG A 86 9.36 2.94 10.77
C ARG A 86 10.18 2.19 11.82
N VAL A 87 10.37 0.88 11.64
CA VAL A 87 11.17 0.03 12.54
C VAL A 87 12.63 0.47 12.56
N LYS A 88 13.22 0.74 11.39
CA LYS A 88 14.59 1.27 11.30
C LYS A 88 14.75 2.63 11.97
N ASN A 89 13.70 3.46 11.96
CA ASN A 89 13.67 4.73 12.68
C ASN A 89 13.32 4.59 14.18
N GLY A 90 13.26 3.37 14.71
CA GLY A 90 13.05 3.09 16.14
C GLY A 90 11.59 2.93 16.58
N THR A 91 10.63 2.91 15.65
CA THR A 91 9.22 2.66 16.00
C THR A 91 9.00 1.17 16.26
N LYS A 92 8.44 0.81 17.42
CA LYS A 92 8.04 -0.57 17.71
C LYS A 92 6.71 -0.88 17.04
N LEU A 93 6.66 -1.97 16.27
CA LEU A 93 5.45 -2.50 15.66
C LEU A 93 5.23 -3.92 16.19
N GLU A 94 4.21 -4.12 17.01
CA GLU A 94 3.87 -5.44 17.57
C GLU A 94 3.48 -6.42 16.46
N GLY A 95 3.98 -7.65 16.54
CA GLY A 95 3.68 -8.72 15.58
C GLY A 95 4.26 -8.54 14.17
N PHE A 96 4.95 -7.43 13.89
CA PHE A 96 5.52 -7.18 12.56
C PHE A 96 6.76 -8.04 12.28
N ILE A 97 7.64 -8.17 13.28
CA ILE A 97 8.78 -9.08 13.25
C ILE A 97 8.59 -10.08 14.38
N VAL A 98 8.51 -11.37 14.06
CA VAL A 98 8.34 -12.47 15.01
C VAL A 98 9.41 -13.52 14.69
N ASN A 99 10.23 -13.90 15.67
CA ASN A 99 11.31 -14.88 15.48
C ASN A 99 12.25 -14.57 14.28
N ASN A 100 12.56 -13.29 14.04
CA ASN A 100 13.30 -12.78 12.88
C ASN A 100 12.59 -12.86 11.51
N ASP A 101 11.33 -13.28 11.47
CA ASP A 101 10.52 -13.27 10.27
C ASP A 101 9.67 -12.00 10.18
N ILE A 102 9.61 -11.40 8.99
CA ILE A 102 8.72 -10.29 8.69
C ILE A 102 7.37 -10.89 8.28
N VAL A 103 6.48 -11.09 9.25
CA VAL A 103 5.23 -11.86 9.06
C VAL A 103 4.44 -11.42 7.83
N PRO A 104 4.18 -10.12 7.59
CA PRO A 104 3.38 -9.72 6.42
C PRO A 104 4.12 -9.91 5.09
N LEU A 105 5.45 -10.01 5.10
CA LEU A 105 6.23 -10.32 3.90
C LEU A 105 6.16 -11.82 3.57
N THR A 106 6.12 -12.68 4.60
CA THR A 106 5.87 -14.12 4.43
C THR A 106 4.51 -14.36 3.77
N GLU A 107 3.47 -13.68 4.23
CA GLU A 107 2.12 -13.77 3.62
C GLU A 107 2.11 -13.35 2.14
N VAL A 108 2.94 -12.37 1.75
CA VAL A 108 3.09 -11.96 0.35
C VAL A 108 3.72 -13.08 -0.47
N PHE A 109 4.81 -13.70 0.02
CA PHE A 109 5.44 -14.82 -0.69
C PHE A 109 4.50 -16.02 -0.83
N GLU A 110 3.74 -16.35 0.21
CA GLU A 110 2.72 -17.39 0.16
C GLU A 110 1.63 -17.05 -0.86
N SER A 111 1.14 -15.81 -0.85
CA SER A 111 0.13 -15.34 -1.81
C SER A 111 0.63 -15.42 -3.25
N LEU A 112 1.89 -15.09 -3.51
CA LEU A 112 2.49 -15.24 -4.84
C LEU A 112 2.61 -16.70 -5.27
N ALA A 113 3.00 -17.59 -4.35
CA ALA A 113 3.11 -19.02 -4.62
C ALA A 113 1.75 -19.65 -4.94
N VAL A 114 0.73 -19.34 -4.14
CA VAL A 114 -0.64 -19.87 -4.31
C VAL A 114 -1.26 -19.36 -5.61
N ASN A 115 -1.02 -18.10 -5.96
CA ASN A 115 -1.69 -17.45 -7.09
C ASN A 115 -0.85 -17.44 -8.37
N LYS A 116 0.25 -18.19 -8.44
CA LYS A 116 1.18 -18.20 -9.58
C LYS A 116 0.50 -18.36 -10.95
N TYR A 117 -0.59 -19.13 -11.03
CA TYR A 117 -1.33 -19.36 -12.28
C TYR A 117 -2.44 -18.33 -12.56
N LEU A 118 -2.78 -17.50 -11.57
CA LEU A 118 -3.81 -16.46 -11.69
C LEU A 118 -3.21 -15.12 -12.10
N ILE A 119 -1.99 -14.83 -11.64
CA ILE A 119 -1.20 -13.67 -12.06
C ILE A 119 -0.34 -14.02 -13.29
N THR A 120 -0.12 -13.07 -14.18
CA THR A 120 0.77 -13.30 -15.32
C THR A 120 2.22 -13.43 -14.84
N ASP A 121 3.08 -14.07 -15.64
CA ASP A 121 4.51 -14.21 -15.31
C ASP A 121 5.18 -12.84 -15.06
N LYS A 122 4.73 -11.80 -15.77
CA LYS A 122 5.21 -10.43 -15.57
C LYS A 122 4.82 -9.88 -14.19
N PHE A 123 3.55 -9.99 -13.79
CA PHE A 123 3.11 -9.57 -12.46
C PHE A 123 3.83 -10.36 -11.37
N HIS A 124 3.95 -11.68 -11.53
CA HIS A 124 4.68 -12.52 -10.60
C HIS A 124 6.13 -12.05 -10.44
N ARG A 125 6.83 -11.80 -11.55
CA ARG A 125 8.22 -11.30 -11.53
C ARG A 125 8.32 -9.97 -10.78
N ILE A 126 7.46 -9.01 -11.10
CA ILE A 126 7.46 -7.68 -10.46
C ILE A 126 7.25 -7.80 -8.95
N PHE A 127 6.23 -8.54 -8.51
CA PHE A 127 5.96 -8.70 -7.08
C PHE A 127 7.03 -9.50 -6.35
N TRP A 128 7.61 -10.51 -7.01
CA TRP A 128 8.74 -11.24 -6.48
C TRP A 128 9.93 -10.30 -6.24
N GLU A 129 10.31 -9.51 -7.22
CA GLU A 129 11.42 -8.55 -7.12
C GLU A 129 11.15 -7.47 -6.06
N GLN A 130 9.93 -6.94 -5.99
CA GLN A 130 9.54 -6.01 -4.92
C GLN A 130 9.65 -6.63 -3.52
N SER A 131 9.26 -7.89 -3.37
CA SER A 131 9.35 -8.63 -2.10
C SER A 131 10.81 -8.91 -1.72
N GLN A 132 11.66 -9.23 -2.70
CA GLN A 132 13.11 -9.35 -2.51
C GLN A 132 13.75 -8.02 -2.08
N ILE A 133 13.33 -6.90 -2.68
CA ILE A 133 13.79 -5.57 -2.25
C ILE A 133 13.38 -5.30 -0.80
N ALA A 134 12.15 -5.62 -0.40
CA ALA A 134 11.72 -5.45 0.99
C ALA A 134 12.59 -6.27 1.97
N LEU A 135 12.94 -7.50 1.60
CA LEU A 135 13.84 -8.36 2.38
C LEU A 135 15.26 -7.78 2.47
N GLN A 136 15.82 -7.32 1.34
CA GLN A 136 17.14 -6.68 1.31
C GLN A 136 17.14 -5.39 2.13
N PHE A 137 16.09 -4.58 2.00
CA PHE A 137 15.91 -3.35 2.76
C PHE A 137 15.89 -3.63 4.26
N ALA A 138 15.20 -4.69 4.71
CA ALA A 138 15.17 -5.08 6.12
C ALA A 138 16.58 -5.33 6.69
N ASN A 139 17.43 -6.00 5.92
CA ASN A 139 18.78 -6.41 6.34
C ASN A 139 19.87 -5.34 6.12
N GLU A 140 19.60 -4.32 5.30
CA GLU A 140 20.59 -3.29 4.99
C GLU A 140 20.80 -2.33 6.16
N THR A 141 22.01 -1.79 6.31
CA THR A 141 22.33 -0.73 7.29
C THR A 141 22.92 0.51 6.64
N ASN A 142 23.43 0.39 5.41
CA ASN A 142 23.98 1.49 4.64
C ASN A 142 22.87 2.34 3.99
N GLU A 143 22.82 3.62 4.36
CA GLU A 143 21.82 4.57 3.84
C GLU A 143 21.86 4.75 2.32
N ALA A 144 23.05 4.75 1.71
CA ALA A 144 23.19 4.90 0.25
C ALA A 144 22.55 3.72 -0.48
N LYS A 145 22.77 2.50 0.03
CA LYS A 145 22.19 1.29 -0.53
C LYS A 145 20.69 1.17 -0.24
N MET A 146 20.22 1.64 0.92
CA MET A 146 18.78 1.76 1.17
C MET A 146 18.09 2.69 0.18
N LYS A 147 18.75 3.80 -0.18
CA LYS A 147 18.23 4.73 -1.18
C LYS A 147 18.14 4.06 -2.55
N GLU A 148 19.21 3.38 -2.98
CA GLU A 148 19.22 2.60 -4.22
C GLU A 148 18.10 1.55 -4.28
N LEU A 149 17.90 0.81 -3.18
CA LEU A 149 16.79 -0.15 -3.06
C LEU A 149 15.42 0.54 -3.16
N GLY A 150 15.28 1.73 -2.56
CA GLY A 150 14.07 2.55 -2.69
C GLY A 150 13.80 2.98 -4.13
N ASP A 151 14.84 3.44 -4.84
CA ASP A 151 14.74 3.86 -6.24
C ASP A 151 14.39 2.66 -7.16
N ASN A 152 15.01 1.49 -6.92
CA ASN A 152 14.67 0.25 -7.63
C ASN A 152 13.23 -0.20 -7.38
N TYR A 153 12.75 -0.07 -6.14
CA TYR A 153 11.35 -0.36 -5.82
C TYR A 153 10.39 0.56 -6.57
N LEU A 154 10.69 1.86 -6.64
CA LEU A 154 9.87 2.82 -7.38
C LEU A 154 9.83 2.50 -8.88
N ASN A 155 10.95 2.09 -9.47
CA ASN A 155 10.99 1.64 -10.87
C ASN A 155 10.06 0.43 -11.11
N LEU A 156 10.02 -0.52 -10.17
CA LEU A 156 9.11 -1.67 -10.25
C LEU A 156 7.65 -1.28 -10.04
N VAL A 157 7.38 -0.24 -9.24
CA VAL A 157 6.02 0.32 -9.10
C VAL A 157 5.57 0.95 -10.41
N ASP A 158 6.44 1.71 -11.08
CA ASP A 158 6.14 2.29 -12.39
C ASP A 158 5.94 1.21 -13.46
N GLU A 159 6.76 0.15 -13.43
CA GLU A 159 6.57 -1.01 -14.30
C GLU A 159 5.23 -1.71 -14.03
N LEU A 160 4.87 -1.90 -12.76
CA LEU A 160 3.59 -2.47 -12.36
C LEU A 160 2.43 -1.64 -12.93
N TYR A 161 2.49 -0.32 -12.81
CA TYR A 161 1.45 0.57 -13.34
C TYR A 161 1.32 0.46 -14.87
N LYS A 162 2.44 0.35 -15.60
CA LYS A 162 2.41 0.14 -17.05
C LYS A 162 1.74 -1.18 -17.39
N GLU A 163 2.12 -2.28 -16.73
CA GLU A 163 1.53 -3.59 -16.98
C GLU A 163 0.04 -3.63 -16.60
N MET A 164 -0.34 -2.94 -15.51
CA MET A 164 -1.75 -2.78 -15.14
C MET A 164 -2.53 -2.00 -16.19
N ASN A 165 -1.96 -0.91 -16.72
CA ASN A 165 -2.59 -0.15 -17.79
C ASN A 165 -2.73 -1.00 -19.07
N GLU A 166 -1.72 -1.78 -19.44
CA GLU A 166 -1.77 -2.66 -20.60
C GLU A 166 -2.82 -3.77 -20.45
N MET A 167 -2.93 -4.39 -19.27
CA MET A 167 -3.86 -5.50 -19.05
C MET A 167 -5.31 -5.03 -18.85
N PHE A 168 -5.51 -3.91 -18.16
CA PHE A 168 -6.81 -3.45 -17.70
C PHE A 168 -7.33 -2.19 -18.41
N GLU A 169 -6.53 -1.61 -19.32
CA GLU A 169 -6.88 -0.39 -20.08
C GLU A 169 -7.28 0.79 -19.20
N LEU A 170 -6.61 0.94 -18.05
CA LEU A 170 -6.93 1.96 -17.03
C LEU A 170 -6.88 3.40 -17.56
N ASP A 171 -6.12 3.66 -18.61
CA ASP A 171 -5.97 4.95 -19.27
C ASP A 171 -7.16 5.34 -20.15
N LYS A 172 -7.95 4.36 -20.61
CA LYS A 172 -9.17 4.59 -21.38
C LYS A 172 -10.37 4.97 -20.50
N ILE A 173 -10.26 4.75 -19.19
CA ILE A 173 -11.23 5.15 -18.18
C ILE A 173 -11.34 6.69 -18.16
N LYS A 174 -12.38 7.23 -18.80
CA LYS A 174 -12.64 8.67 -18.81
C LYS A 174 -13.12 9.15 -17.44
N TRP A 175 -12.24 9.85 -16.73
CA TRP A 175 -12.59 10.60 -15.54
C TRP A 175 -13.46 11.80 -15.93
N ARG A 176 -14.77 11.75 -15.66
CA ARG A 176 -15.59 12.97 -15.72
C ARG A 176 -15.09 13.91 -14.61
N LYS A 177 -14.44 15.00 -15.02
CA LYS A 177 -14.17 16.16 -14.17
C LYS A 177 -15.47 16.76 -13.64
#